data_AF-A0A533ZBE8-F1
#
_entry.id   AF-A0A533ZBE8-F1
#
_cell.length_a   1.000
_cell.length_b   1.000
_cell.length_c   1.000
_cell.angle_alpha   90.00
_cell.angle_beta   90.00
_cell.angle_gamma   90.00
#
_symmetry.space_group_name_H-M   'P 1'
#
loop_
_entity.id
_entity.type
_entity.pdbx_description
1 polymer ?
#
loop_
_entity_poly.entity_id
_entity_poly.type
_entity_poly.pdbx_seq_one_letter_code
_entity_poly.pdbx_strand_id
1 'polypeptide(L)'
;MLIRIVWALLAVLVAGGVARADFQFQDWSFDRDQPGQLPFGFAPGSASVDSGRWEVRADSLSSSPPNVLAHISSDQAGLSPQVLFLEKVEAANLELSVRIKTAQDGEGQGSGVVFRAQDDRNYYVIWLSPKENLIRLDKVVNGETKTLQELQVESKPGAWQSLRLSIRGPILEAFLNKKSLSAREEA
;
A
#
# COMPACT_ATOMS: atom_id res chain seq x y z
N MET A 1 15.67 -65.69 33.48
CA MET A 1 14.49 -64.90 33.09
C MET A 1 14.58 -63.52 33.74
N LEU A 2 14.96 -62.49 32.98
CA LEU A 2 14.41 -61.13 33.08
C LEU A 2 15.05 -60.28 31.98
N ILE A 3 14.27 -60.07 30.92
CA ILE A 3 14.56 -59.22 29.78
C ILE A 3 14.36 -57.76 30.24
N ARG A 4 15.38 -56.91 30.08
CA ARG A 4 15.24 -55.45 30.22
C ARG A 4 15.27 -54.83 28.83
N ILE A 5 14.10 -54.69 28.23
CA ILE A 5 13.89 -53.86 27.03
C ILE A 5 13.86 -52.41 27.51
N VAL A 6 14.91 -51.65 27.22
CA VAL A 6 14.88 -50.19 27.31
C VAL A 6 14.36 -49.69 25.98
N TRP A 7 13.16 -49.10 25.99
CA TRP A 7 12.59 -48.41 24.84
C TRP A 7 13.48 -47.21 24.51
N ALA A 8 14.18 -47.28 23.37
CA ALA A 8 14.79 -46.10 22.76
C ALA A 8 13.67 -45.24 22.19
N LEU A 9 13.27 -44.22 22.94
CA LEU A 9 12.38 -43.17 22.46
C LEU A 9 13.21 -42.29 21.52
N LEU A 10 13.10 -42.55 20.22
CA LEU A 10 13.65 -41.67 19.19
C LEU A 10 12.78 -40.41 19.15
N ALA A 11 13.10 -39.42 19.99
CA ALA A 11 12.54 -38.09 19.86
C ALA A 11 13.12 -37.45 18.60
N VAL A 12 12.40 -37.53 17.48
CA VAL A 12 12.65 -36.67 16.33
C VAL A 12 12.28 -35.26 16.76
N LEU A 13 13.29 -34.50 17.19
CA LEU A 13 13.20 -33.05 17.28
C LEU A 13 12.97 -32.53 15.86
N VAL A 14 11.71 -32.26 15.52
CA VAL A 14 11.40 -31.41 14.37
C VAL A 14 11.87 -30.02 14.77
N ALA A 15 13.14 -29.73 14.49
CA ALA A 15 13.68 -28.38 14.47
C ALA A 15 13.14 -27.62 13.26
N GLY A 16 11.81 -27.57 13.13
CA GLY A 16 11.13 -26.57 12.33
C GLY A 16 11.07 -25.33 13.20
N GLY A 17 12.15 -24.53 13.19
CA GLY A 17 12.12 -23.22 13.82
C GLY A 17 10.87 -22.50 13.33
N VAL A 18 9.97 -22.17 14.27
CA VAL A 18 8.85 -21.27 13.97
C VAL A 18 9.53 -20.04 13.42
N ALA A 19 9.37 -19.78 12.11
CA ALA A 19 9.86 -18.55 11.51
C ALA A 19 9.29 -17.43 12.38
N ARG A 20 10.15 -16.77 13.15
CA ARG A 20 9.75 -15.59 13.89
C ARG A 20 9.37 -14.58 12.82
N ALA A 21 8.08 -14.35 12.66
CA ALA A 21 7.61 -13.19 11.93
C ALA A 21 8.05 -11.98 12.76
N ASP A 22 9.11 -11.30 12.32
CA ASP A 22 9.50 -10.01 12.87
C ASP A 22 8.42 -9.01 12.47
N PHE A 23 7.45 -8.81 13.37
CA PHE A 23 6.42 -7.79 13.19
C PHE A 23 7.06 -6.43 13.46
N GLN A 24 7.39 -5.70 12.39
CA GLN A 24 7.77 -4.30 12.49
C GLN A 24 6.52 -3.44 12.40
N PHE A 25 6.28 -2.63 13.43
CA PHE A 25 5.26 -1.61 13.42
C PHE A 25 5.91 -0.28 13.06
N GLN A 26 5.41 0.35 12.01
CA GLN A 26 5.88 1.64 11.55
C GLN A 26 4.68 2.58 11.39
N ASP A 27 4.84 3.82 11.83
CA ASP A 27 3.84 4.88 11.68
C ASP A 27 4.44 6.03 10.86
N TRP A 28 3.57 6.67 10.08
CA TRP A 28 3.89 7.88 9.32
C TRP A 28 2.71 8.85 9.46
N SER A 29 2.89 9.87 10.30
CA SER A 29 1.97 11.00 10.45
C SER A 29 2.38 12.22 9.63
N PHE A 30 3.64 12.31 9.21
CA PHE A 30 4.24 13.45 8.50
C PHE A 30 4.34 14.76 9.32
N ASP A 31 3.92 14.75 10.59
CA ASP A 31 3.92 15.93 11.46
C ASP A 31 5.32 16.37 11.90
N ARG A 32 6.32 15.49 11.76
CA ARG A 32 7.73 15.78 12.04
C ARG A 32 8.53 16.15 10.79
N ASP A 33 7.93 16.01 9.61
CA ASP A 33 8.56 16.34 8.35
C ASP A 33 8.36 17.82 8.01
N GLN A 34 9.26 18.37 7.19
CA GLN A 34 9.20 19.77 6.79
C GLN A 34 8.16 19.99 5.69
N PRO A 35 7.21 20.92 5.86
CA PRO A 35 6.26 21.27 4.79
C PRO A 35 6.96 21.74 3.50
N GLY A 36 6.41 21.34 2.36
CA GLY A 36 6.96 21.63 1.03
C GLY A 36 8.14 20.74 0.62
N GLN A 37 8.55 19.80 1.48
CA GLN A 37 9.61 18.83 1.18
C GLN A 37 9.05 17.41 1.08
N LEU A 38 9.83 16.53 0.44
CA LEU A 38 9.58 15.10 0.48
C LEU A 38 9.81 14.58 1.91
N PRO A 39 8.91 13.75 2.48
CA PRO A 39 9.12 13.21 3.83
C PRO A 39 10.33 12.28 3.87
N PHE A 40 10.96 12.20 5.04
CA PHE A 40 12.15 11.37 5.22
C PHE A 40 11.83 9.87 5.02
N GLY A 41 12.71 9.15 4.33
CA GLY A 41 12.56 7.72 4.07
C GLY A 41 11.54 7.40 2.97
N PHE A 42 11.20 8.38 2.14
CA PHE A 42 10.44 8.16 0.91
C PHE A 42 11.26 8.56 -0.31
N ALA A 43 11.08 7.83 -1.40
CA ALA A 43 11.73 8.10 -2.68
C ALA A 43 10.71 8.04 -3.82
N PRO A 44 10.71 9.00 -4.75
CA PRO A 44 9.89 8.89 -5.96
C PRO A 44 10.40 7.75 -6.84
N GLY A 45 9.48 7.06 -7.51
CA GLY A 45 9.83 6.25 -8.68
C GLY A 45 10.37 7.13 -9.82
N SER A 46 10.69 6.54 -10.97
CA SER A 46 11.11 7.30 -12.15
C SER A 46 9.94 8.13 -12.66
N ALA A 47 9.86 9.36 -12.17
CA ALA A 47 8.90 10.35 -12.58
C ALA A 47 9.33 10.94 -13.94
N SER A 48 8.39 11.13 -14.87
CA SER A 48 8.64 12.02 -16.00
C SER A 48 8.77 13.46 -15.48
N VAL A 49 9.59 14.27 -16.15
CA VAL A 49 9.97 15.64 -15.73
C VAL A 49 8.75 16.52 -15.44
N ASP A 50 7.62 16.23 -16.07
CA ASP A 50 6.40 17.04 -15.99
C ASP A 50 5.31 16.43 -15.11
N SER A 51 5.57 15.33 -14.42
CA SER A 51 4.50 14.59 -13.74
C SER A 51 3.99 15.28 -12.46
N GLY A 52 4.76 16.16 -11.85
CA GLY A 52 4.41 16.84 -10.60
C GLY A 52 5.42 16.52 -9.51
N ARG A 53 5.01 16.68 -8.24
CA ARG A 53 5.91 16.40 -7.11
C ARG A 53 5.16 15.90 -5.88
N TRP A 54 5.88 15.17 -5.05
CA TRP A 54 5.41 14.76 -3.72
C TRP A 54 5.96 15.71 -2.67
N GLU A 55 5.10 16.18 -1.76
CA GLU A 55 5.51 17.03 -0.66
C GLU A 55 4.61 16.88 0.56
N VAL A 56 5.14 17.24 1.72
CA VAL A 56 4.37 17.37 2.95
C VAL A 56 3.58 18.68 2.91
N ARG A 57 2.28 18.62 3.18
CA ARG A 57 1.38 19.77 3.22
C ARG A 57 0.55 19.80 4.49
N ALA A 58 0.19 21.00 4.90
CA ALA A 58 -0.80 21.18 5.95
C ALA A 58 -2.20 20.78 5.46
N ASP A 59 -2.91 19.99 6.27
CA ASP A 59 -4.34 19.73 6.15
C ASP A 59 -4.95 19.57 7.55
N SER A 60 -5.63 20.62 8.02
CA SER A 60 -6.28 20.63 9.32
C SER A 60 -7.50 19.71 9.42
N LEU A 61 -8.00 19.20 8.30
CA LEU A 61 -9.12 18.26 8.23
C LEU A 61 -8.66 16.80 8.17
N SER A 62 -7.35 16.55 8.17
CA SER A 62 -6.80 15.19 8.25
C SER A 62 -7.12 14.53 9.59
N SER A 63 -6.97 13.21 9.65
CA SER A 63 -7.17 12.43 10.88
C SER A 63 -6.10 12.67 11.95
N SER A 64 -4.95 13.19 11.54
CA SER A 64 -3.77 13.43 12.37
C SER A 64 -3.11 14.74 11.90
N PRO A 65 -3.75 15.90 12.16
CA PRO A 65 -3.20 17.18 11.77
C PRO A 65 -1.92 17.48 12.57
N PRO A 66 -1.00 18.33 12.05
CA PRO A 66 -1.25 19.27 10.96
C PRO A 66 -0.95 18.78 9.55
N ASN A 67 -0.15 17.73 9.35
CA ASN A 67 0.48 17.49 8.06
C ASN A 67 0.03 16.18 7.39
N VAL A 68 0.14 16.17 6.06
CA VAL A 68 -0.13 15.02 5.20
C VAL A 68 0.88 14.94 4.07
N LEU A 69 1.15 13.74 3.58
CA LEU A 69 1.81 13.57 2.28
C LEU A 69 0.82 13.87 1.15
N ALA A 70 1.20 14.74 0.23
CA ALA A 70 0.40 15.13 -0.93
C ALA A 70 1.18 14.96 -2.23
N HIS A 71 0.47 14.54 -3.27
CA HIS A 71 0.92 14.67 -4.65
C HIS A 71 0.38 15.97 -5.24
N ILE A 72 1.27 16.76 -5.84
CA ILE A 72 0.96 18.05 -6.47
C ILE A 72 1.19 17.90 -7.96
N SER A 73 0.09 17.82 -8.71
CA SER A 73 0.10 17.80 -10.18
C SER A 73 0.79 19.03 -10.75
N SER A 74 1.40 18.88 -11.93
CA SER A 74 1.82 20.01 -12.76
C SER A 74 0.77 20.28 -13.85
N ASP A 75 0.73 21.50 -14.39
CA ASP A 75 -0.15 21.88 -15.50
C ASP A 75 0.18 21.12 -16.81
N GLN A 76 1.33 20.45 -16.87
CA GLN A 76 1.81 19.62 -17.99
C GLN A 76 1.79 18.13 -17.66
N ALA A 77 1.12 17.72 -16.57
CA ALA A 77 1.13 16.35 -16.10
C ALA A 77 0.72 15.37 -17.21
N GLY A 78 1.69 14.58 -17.66
CA GLY A 78 1.44 13.41 -18.48
C GLY A 78 0.57 12.41 -17.72
N LEU A 79 -0.07 11.51 -18.46
CA LEU A 79 -1.04 10.53 -17.95
C LEU A 79 -0.40 9.36 -17.15
N SER A 80 0.88 9.45 -16.78
CA SER A 80 1.57 8.35 -16.09
C SER A 80 1.32 8.41 -14.58
N PRO A 81 0.88 7.29 -13.96
CA PRO A 81 0.76 7.22 -12.50
C PRO A 81 2.10 7.53 -11.85
N GLN A 82 2.10 8.40 -10.84
CA GLN A 82 3.27 8.64 -10.02
C GLN A 82 3.25 7.76 -8.78
N VAL A 83 4.41 7.17 -8.50
CA VAL A 83 4.58 6.29 -7.36
C VAL A 83 5.63 6.89 -6.43
N LEU A 84 5.33 6.84 -5.15
CA LEU A 84 6.26 7.15 -4.08
C LEU A 84 6.47 5.90 -3.24
N PHE A 85 7.72 5.51 -3.05
CA PHE A 85 8.11 4.32 -2.32
C PHE A 85 8.62 4.66 -0.93
N LEU A 86 8.36 3.76 0.01
CA LEU A 86 9.03 3.73 1.30
C LEU A 86 10.41 3.12 1.14
N GLU A 87 11.43 3.82 1.58
CA GLU A 87 12.79 3.31 1.59
C GLU A 87 12.96 2.27 2.71
N LYS A 88 13.75 1.23 2.42
CA LYS A 88 14.20 0.22 3.42
C LYS A 88 13.08 -0.57 4.09
N VAL A 89 11.86 -0.54 3.55
CA VAL A 89 10.74 -1.38 3.99
C VAL A 89 10.45 -2.41 2.91
N GLU A 90 10.73 -3.67 3.22
CA GLU A 90 10.41 -4.81 2.37
C GLU A 90 9.44 -5.74 3.10
N ALA A 91 8.26 -5.94 2.52
CA ALA A 91 7.22 -6.76 3.13
C ALA A 91 6.51 -7.62 2.08
N ALA A 92 6.74 -8.94 2.14
CA ALA A 92 5.97 -9.89 1.38
C ALA A 92 4.54 -10.02 1.94
N ASN A 93 4.36 -9.94 3.25
CA ASN A 93 3.06 -9.94 3.91
C ASN A 93 2.94 -8.67 4.73
N LEU A 94 1.79 -7.98 4.67
CA LEU A 94 1.59 -6.74 5.39
C LEU A 94 0.15 -6.56 5.87
N GLU A 95 0.03 -5.79 6.95
CA GLU A 95 -1.20 -5.16 7.39
C GLU A 95 -0.94 -3.65 7.35
N LEU A 96 -1.69 -2.92 6.53
CA LEU A 96 -1.52 -1.48 6.38
C LEU A 96 -2.85 -0.78 6.58
N SER A 97 -2.85 0.31 7.34
CA SER A 97 -3.98 1.22 7.44
C SER A 97 -3.53 2.61 7.01
N VAL A 98 -4.28 3.22 6.09
CA VAL A 98 -4.01 4.56 5.59
C VAL A 98 -5.31 5.37 5.59
N ARG A 99 -5.15 6.68 5.81
CA ARG A 99 -6.20 7.66 5.54
C ARG A 99 -5.87 8.28 4.20
N ILE A 100 -6.81 8.18 3.26
CA ILE A 100 -6.59 8.58 1.87
C ILE A 100 -7.65 9.59 1.45
N LYS A 101 -7.23 10.58 0.66
CA LYS A 101 -8.10 11.63 0.11
C LYS A 101 -7.66 11.91 -1.32
N THR A 102 -8.62 11.99 -2.23
CA THR A 102 -8.38 12.43 -3.61
C THR A 102 -8.50 13.95 -3.71
N ALA A 103 -7.91 14.55 -4.74
CA ALA A 103 -8.02 15.99 -5.01
C ALA A 103 -9.50 16.44 -5.08
N GLN A 104 -9.78 17.67 -4.64
CA GLN A 104 -11.14 18.22 -4.55
C GLN A 104 -11.68 18.72 -5.89
N ASP A 105 -10.79 19.22 -6.75
CA ASP A 105 -11.12 19.73 -8.09
C ASP A 105 -11.70 18.67 -9.03
N GLY A 106 -11.53 17.38 -8.70
CA GLY A 106 -11.99 16.27 -9.51
C GLY A 106 -11.14 16.03 -10.77
N GLU A 107 -10.05 16.79 -10.95
CA GLU A 107 -9.11 16.58 -12.05
C GLU A 107 -8.20 15.37 -11.78
N GLY A 108 -7.93 15.08 -10.50
CA GLY A 108 -7.26 13.86 -10.09
C GLY A 108 -8.07 12.62 -10.47
N GLN A 109 -7.49 11.75 -11.30
CA GLN A 109 -8.10 10.48 -11.73
C GLN A 109 -8.29 9.48 -10.57
N GLY A 110 -7.60 9.70 -9.44
CA GLY A 110 -7.71 8.88 -8.25
C GLY A 110 -6.51 9.01 -7.34
N SER A 111 -6.47 8.16 -6.33
CA SER A 111 -5.31 8.01 -5.43
C SER A 111 -5.24 6.56 -4.98
N GLY A 112 -4.04 6.07 -4.68
CA GLY A 112 -3.88 4.68 -4.34
C GLY A 112 -2.68 4.39 -3.45
N VAL A 113 -2.61 3.13 -3.02
CA VAL A 113 -1.50 2.59 -2.24
C VAL A 113 -0.85 1.48 -3.04
N VAL A 114 0.46 1.61 -3.26
CA VAL A 114 1.28 0.56 -3.86
C VAL A 114 1.81 -0.40 -2.81
N PHE A 115 1.93 -1.67 -3.16
CA PHE A 115 2.50 -2.69 -2.31
C PHE A 115 3.20 -3.79 -3.11
N ARG A 116 4.11 -4.52 -2.45
CA ARG A 116 5.02 -5.51 -3.09
C ARG A 116 5.69 -4.94 -4.35
N ALA A 117 6.05 -3.66 -4.29
CA ALA A 117 6.72 -3.00 -5.39
C ALA A 117 8.15 -3.50 -5.52
N GLN A 118 8.56 -3.82 -6.74
CA GLN A 118 9.96 -4.05 -7.10
C GLN A 118 10.56 -2.77 -7.69
N ASP A 119 9.77 -2.07 -8.49
CA ASP A 119 10.08 -0.79 -9.11
C ASP A 119 8.77 -0.06 -9.49
N ASP A 120 8.88 1.05 -10.20
CA ASP A 120 7.78 1.87 -10.72
C ASP A 120 7.02 1.28 -11.91
N ARG A 121 7.32 0.05 -12.30
CA ARG A 121 6.69 -0.69 -13.39
C ARG A 121 6.21 -2.08 -12.95
N ASN A 122 6.55 -2.51 -11.75
CA ASN A 122 6.27 -3.84 -11.22
C ASN A 122 5.79 -3.74 -9.77
N TYR A 123 4.47 -3.65 -9.59
CA TYR A 123 3.84 -3.48 -8.28
C TYR A 123 2.37 -3.90 -8.30
N TYR A 124 1.76 -4.02 -7.12
CA TYR A 124 0.31 -4.05 -6.99
C TYR A 124 -0.18 -2.71 -6.45
N VAL A 125 -1.41 -2.33 -6.80
CA VAL A 125 -2.01 -1.08 -6.31
C VAL A 125 -3.47 -1.26 -5.96
N ILE A 126 -3.87 -0.67 -4.84
CA ILE A 126 -5.27 -0.38 -4.57
C ILE A 126 -5.55 1.05 -5.04
N TRP A 127 -6.39 1.20 -6.06
CA TRP A 127 -6.71 2.48 -6.69
C TRP A 127 -8.14 2.91 -6.37
N LEU A 128 -8.33 4.10 -5.79
CA LEU A 128 -9.63 4.72 -5.57
C LEU A 128 -9.86 5.81 -6.62
N SER A 129 -10.92 5.67 -7.42
CA SER A 129 -11.34 6.65 -8.42
C SER A 129 -12.75 7.18 -8.10
N PRO A 130 -12.86 8.41 -7.57
CA PRO A 130 -14.16 9.08 -7.43
C PRO A 130 -14.83 9.38 -8.76
N LYS A 131 -14.04 9.60 -9.82
CA LYS A 131 -14.55 9.85 -11.17
C LYS A 131 -15.27 8.63 -11.73
N GLU A 132 -14.70 7.44 -11.52
CA GLU A 132 -15.26 6.17 -11.98
C GLU A 132 -16.16 5.48 -10.94
N ASN A 133 -16.32 6.08 -9.74
CA ASN A 133 -17.02 5.51 -8.59
C ASN A 133 -16.61 4.06 -8.29
N LEU A 134 -15.30 3.80 -8.30
CA LEU A 134 -14.79 2.46 -8.04
C LEU A 134 -13.53 2.46 -7.19
N ILE A 135 -13.31 1.31 -6.58
CA ILE A 135 -12.03 0.91 -6.04
C ILE A 135 -11.57 -0.34 -6.78
N ARG A 136 -10.29 -0.37 -7.15
CA ARG A 136 -9.70 -1.44 -7.94
C ARG A 136 -8.46 -1.98 -7.27
N LEU A 137 -8.25 -3.28 -7.40
CA LEU A 137 -6.98 -3.94 -7.15
C LEU A 137 -6.37 -4.31 -8.49
N ASP A 138 -5.26 -3.68 -8.80
CA ASP A 138 -4.49 -3.89 -10.03
C ASP A 138 -3.15 -4.55 -9.72
N LYS A 139 -2.67 -5.29 -10.71
CA LYS A 139 -1.27 -5.69 -10.84
C LYS A 139 -0.66 -4.93 -12.02
N VAL A 140 0.49 -4.33 -11.81
CA VAL A 140 1.28 -3.68 -12.85
C VAL A 140 2.52 -4.52 -13.09
N VAL A 141 2.75 -4.91 -14.34
CA VAL A 141 3.92 -5.69 -14.78
C VAL A 141 4.51 -4.99 -15.99
N ASN A 142 5.79 -4.62 -15.92
CA ASN A 142 6.45 -3.82 -16.95
C ASN A 142 5.69 -2.54 -17.35
N GLY A 143 4.93 -1.95 -16.43
CA GLY A 143 4.10 -0.76 -16.65
C GLY A 143 2.72 -1.06 -17.28
N GLU A 144 2.40 -2.31 -17.56
CA GLU A 144 1.08 -2.72 -18.05
C GLU A 144 0.17 -3.11 -16.88
N THR A 145 -1.02 -2.50 -16.84
CA THR A 145 -2.00 -2.71 -15.78
C THR A 145 -2.94 -3.85 -16.12
N LYS A 146 -3.11 -4.79 -15.18
CA LYS A 146 -4.13 -5.83 -15.18
C LYS A 146 -5.00 -5.69 -13.93
N THR A 147 -6.30 -5.46 -14.13
CA THR A 147 -7.30 -5.51 -13.06
C THR A 147 -7.45 -6.94 -12.55
N LEU A 148 -7.28 -7.13 -11.25
CA LEU A 148 -7.54 -8.41 -10.57
C LEU A 148 -8.94 -8.44 -9.96
N GLN A 149 -9.39 -7.31 -9.43
CA GLN A 149 -10.70 -7.15 -8.83
C GLN A 149 -11.11 -5.68 -8.81
N GLU A 150 -12.41 -5.42 -8.90
CA GLU A 150 -12.97 -4.08 -8.72
C GLU A 150 -14.29 -4.12 -7.95
N LEU A 151 -14.64 -2.98 -7.36
CA LEU A 151 -15.90 -2.80 -6.66
C LEU A 151 -16.40 -1.37 -6.86
N GLN A 152 -17.67 -1.25 -7.26
CA GLN A 152 -18.37 0.02 -7.30
C GLN A 152 -18.53 0.58 -5.88
N VAL A 153 -18.01 1.79 -5.67
CA VAL A 153 -18.06 2.52 -4.41
C VAL A 153 -18.30 3.99 -4.71
N GLU A 154 -19.34 4.55 -4.10
CA GLU A 154 -19.52 6.00 -4.11
C GLU A 154 -18.41 6.64 -3.28
N SER A 155 -17.63 7.52 -3.89
CA SER A 155 -16.64 8.32 -3.20
C SER A 155 -16.69 9.76 -3.69
N LYS A 156 -16.51 10.71 -2.77
CA LYS A 156 -16.57 12.15 -3.07
C LYS A 156 -15.15 12.70 -3.14
N PRO A 157 -14.78 13.46 -4.18
CA PRO A 157 -13.55 14.24 -4.22
C PRO A 157 -13.36 15.05 -2.93
N GLY A 158 -12.12 15.13 -2.42
CA GLY A 158 -11.79 15.87 -1.21
C GLY A 158 -12.25 15.25 0.12
N ALA A 159 -12.90 14.08 0.12
CA ALA A 159 -13.34 13.42 1.35
C ALA A 159 -12.35 12.37 1.85
N TRP A 160 -11.88 12.50 3.09
CA TRP A 160 -11.01 11.50 3.74
C TRP A 160 -11.70 10.15 3.92
N GLN A 161 -11.10 9.09 3.37
CA GLN A 161 -11.54 7.70 3.47
C GLN A 161 -10.58 6.87 4.32
N SER A 162 -11.08 5.77 4.90
CA SER A 162 -10.24 4.76 5.53
C SER A 162 -9.96 3.64 4.54
N LEU A 163 -8.68 3.36 4.28
CA LEU A 163 -8.27 2.21 3.47
C LEU A 163 -7.38 1.30 4.33
N ARG A 164 -7.71 0.01 4.38
CA ARG A 164 -6.91 -1.03 5.03
C ARG A 164 -6.56 -2.12 4.03
N LEU A 165 -5.33 -2.62 4.07
CA LEU A 165 -4.86 -3.75 3.28
C LEU A 165 -4.46 -4.89 4.22
N SER A 166 -4.87 -6.11 3.88
CA SER A 166 -4.40 -7.37 4.48
C SER A 166 -3.83 -8.24 3.36
N ILE A 167 -2.50 -8.37 3.33
CA ILE A 167 -1.77 -9.06 2.27
C ILE A 167 -1.06 -10.26 2.87
N ARG A 168 -1.52 -11.48 2.53
CA ARG A 168 -1.04 -12.74 3.13
C ARG A 168 -0.85 -13.81 2.06
N GLY A 169 0.39 -14.04 1.68
CA GLY A 169 0.77 -14.98 0.62
C GLY A 169 0.05 -14.63 -0.69
N PRO A 170 -0.78 -15.52 -1.26
CA PRO A 170 -1.49 -15.24 -2.49
C PRO A 170 -2.76 -14.38 -2.30
N ILE A 171 -3.21 -14.15 -1.06
CA ILE A 171 -4.47 -13.47 -0.77
C ILE A 171 -4.21 -11.97 -0.58
N LEU A 172 -4.92 -11.16 -1.37
CA LEU A 172 -4.83 -9.71 -1.40
C LEU A 172 -6.19 -9.12 -1.06
N GLU A 173 -6.32 -8.49 0.11
CA GLU A 173 -7.58 -7.91 0.56
C GLU A 173 -7.43 -6.40 0.80
N ALA A 174 -8.45 -5.66 0.37
CA ALA A 174 -8.57 -4.24 0.66
C ALA A 174 -9.95 -3.91 1.22
N PHE A 175 -9.97 -3.02 2.22
CA PHE A 175 -11.17 -2.57 2.91
C PHE A 175 -11.24 -1.04 2.83
N LEU A 176 -12.17 -0.53 2.03
CA LEU A 176 -12.48 0.89 1.95
C LEU A 176 -13.70 1.17 2.82
N ASN A 177 -13.48 1.80 3.97
CA ASN A 177 -14.48 2.01 5.02
C ASN A 177 -15.17 0.69 5.43
N LYS A 178 -16.40 0.45 4.95
CA LYS A 178 -17.22 -0.74 5.22
C LYS A 178 -17.32 -1.69 4.01
N LYS A 179 -16.70 -1.33 2.89
CA LYS A 179 -16.69 -2.11 1.65
C LYS A 179 -15.35 -2.83 1.53
N SER A 180 -15.33 -3.98 0.88
CA SER A 180 -14.12 -4.76 0.72
C SER A 180 -14.10 -5.48 -0.62
N LEU A 181 -12.89 -5.69 -1.12
CA LEU A 181 -12.62 -6.50 -2.30
C LEU A 181 -11.43 -7.41 -2.00
N SER A 182 -11.40 -8.56 -2.66
CA SER A 182 -10.36 -9.57 -2.48
C SER A 182 -10.01 -10.19 -3.82
N ALA A 183 -8.73 -10.51 -3.99
CA ALA A 183 -8.22 -11.32 -5.09
C ALA A 183 -7.25 -12.37 -4.56
N ARG A 184 -7.07 -13.44 -5.33
CA ARG A 184 -6.05 -14.46 -5.10
C ARG A 184 -5.12 -14.51 -6.31
N GLU A 185 -3.83 -14.33 -6.07
CA GLU A 185 -2.79 -14.46 -7.08
C GLU A 185 -2.15 -15.85 -6.99
N GLU A 186 -2.18 -16.62 -8.07
CA GLU A 186 -1.43 -17.86 -8.15
C GLU A 186 0.04 -17.55 -8.50
N ALA A 187 0.96 -18.36 -7.94
CA ALA A 187 2.40 -18.19 -8.08
C ALA A 187 2.90 -18.54 -9.49
#